data_AF-A0A1Q5HJC0-F1
#
_entry.id   AF-A0A1Q5HJC0-F1
#
_cell.length_a   1.000
_cell.length_b   1.000
_cell.length_c   1.000
_cell.angle_alpha   90.00
_cell.angle_beta   90.00
_cell.angle_gamma   90.00
#
_symmetry.space_group_name_H-M   'P 1'
#
loop_
_entity.id
_entity.type
_entity.pdbx_description
1 polymer ?
#
loop_
_entity_poly.entity_id
_entity_poly.type
_entity_poly.pdbx_seq_one_letter_code
_entity_poly.pdbx_strand_id
1 'polypeptide(L)'
;MAVADVWVELRSEALGVRLVRADTIVQVWWDVKQPSFLNVTLSSPEVVRQDVRAGLPAHGIAEGEASDRCEELVQRIARAAHAGGGHLVWMRRDEGARGARWTHRPLVEARHAF
;
A
#
# COMPACT_ATOMS: atom_id res chain seq x y z
N MET A 1 -7.35 -21.10 10.86
CA MET A 1 -7.29 -20.46 9.52
C MET A 1 -5.83 -20.13 9.24
N ALA A 2 -5.30 -20.49 8.08
CA ALA A 2 -3.96 -20.06 7.70
C ALA A 2 -3.99 -18.52 7.57
N VAL A 3 -3.10 -17.84 8.28
CA VAL A 3 -2.95 -16.39 8.15
C VAL A 3 -2.39 -16.14 6.75
N ALA A 4 -3.10 -15.35 5.94
CA ALA A 4 -2.63 -15.00 4.62
C ALA A 4 -1.32 -14.22 4.73
N ASP A 5 -0.26 -14.72 4.09
CA ASP A 5 1.07 -14.10 4.12
C ASP A 5 1.15 -12.94 3.12
N VAL A 6 0.44 -11.85 3.46
CA VAL A 6 0.39 -10.65 2.62
C VAL A 6 1.24 -9.56 3.27
N TRP A 7 2.20 -9.04 2.51
CA TRP A 7 3.06 -7.93 2.87
C TRP A 7 2.68 -6.69 2.09
N VAL A 8 2.72 -5.53 2.71
CA VAL A 8 2.41 -4.24 2.11
C VAL A 8 3.66 -3.37 2.16
N GLU A 9 4.15 -2.94 1.01
CA GLU A 9 5.19 -1.92 0.89
C GLU A 9 4.55 -0.53 0.99
N LEU A 10 4.92 0.20 2.04
CA LEU A 10 4.52 1.57 2.29
C LEU A 10 5.70 2.52 2.08
N ARG A 11 5.48 3.65 1.42
CA ARG A 11 6.44 4.74 1.25
C ARG A 11 6.09 5.87 2.20
N SER A 12 6.79 5.90 3.32
CA SER A 12 6.73 6.97 4.29
C SER A 12 7.61 8.14 3.88
N GLU A 13 7.08 9.35 3.98
CA GLU A 13 7.88 10.58 3.80
C GLU A 13 9.02 10.67 4.83
N ALA A 14 8.74 10.34 6.09
CA ALA A 14 9.70 10.48 7.18
C ALA A 14 10.66 9.28 7.29
N LEU A 15 10.22 8.08 6.89
CA LEU A 15 10.89 6.83 7.24
C LEU A 15 11.33 6.01 6.01
N GLY A 16 11.09 6.51 4.80
CA GLY A 16 11.39 5.81 3.57
C GLY A 16 10.45 4.61 3.34
N VAL A 17 10.97 3.56 2.69
CA VAL A 17 10.20 2.35 2.38
C VAL A 17 10.08 1.48 3.63
N ARG A 18 8.85 1.07 3.98
CA ARG A 18 8.53 0.12 5.04
C ARG A 18 7.77 -1.07 4.47
N LEU A 19 8.10 -2.25 4.97
CA LEU A 19 7.35 -3.46 4.67
C LEU A 19 6.58 -3.87 5.92
N VAL A 20 5.25 -3.92 5.83
CA VAL A 20 4.37 -4.28 6.96
C VAL A 20 3.53 -5.49 6.59
N ARG A 21 3.19 -6.34 7.56
CA ARG A 21 2.24 -7.42 7.30
C ARG A 21 0.82 -6.87 7.26
N ALA A 22 0.02 -7.34 6.32
CA ALA A 22 -1.35 -6.85 6.14
C ALA A 22 -2.25 -7.13 7.35
N ASP A 23 -2.02 -8.23 8.08
CA ASP A 23 -2.74 -8.57 9.31
C ASP A 23 -2.44 -7.64 10.48
N THR A 24 -1.39 -6.81 10.38
CA THR A 24 -1.09 -5.77 11.36
C THR A 24 -1.79 -4.44 11.05
N ILE A 25 -2.40 -4.27 9.87
CA ILE A 25 -3.08 -3.02 9.50
C ILE A 25 -4.48 -3.02 10.11
N VAL A 26 -4.75 -2.07 11.00
CA VAL A 26 -6.06 -1.94 11.67
C VAL A 26 -6.98 -0.94 10.99
N GLN A 27 -6.41 0.10 10.37
CA GLN A 27 -7.20 1.16 9.73
C GLN A 27 -6.39 1.83 8.62
N VAL A 28 -7.07 2.15 7.52
CA VAL A 28 -6.56 3.00 6.44
C VAL A 28 -7.51 4.19 6.31
N TRP A 29 -6.97 5.40 6.37
CA TRP A 29 -7.76 6.63 6.27
C TRP A 29 -6.94 7.76 5.64
N TRP A 30 -7.60 8.85 5.27
CA TRP A 30 -6.96 10.03 4.68
C TRP A 30 -7.48 11.30 5.34
N ASP A 31 -6.66 12.37 5.34
CA ASP A 31 -7.04 13.69 5.82
C ASP A 31 -7.45 14.56 4.63
N VAL A 32 -8.65 15.13 4.68
CA VAL A 32 -9.20 16.03 3.65
C VAL A 32 -8.28 17.21 3.38
N LYS A 33 -7.58 17.70 4.41
CA LYS A 33 -6.62 18.81 4.26
C LYS A 33 -5.32 18.39 3.59
N GLN A 34 -5.04 17.08 3.53
CA GLN A 34 -3.77 16.52 3.04
C GLN A 34 -4.03 15.28 2.16
N PRO A 35 -4.79 15.42 1.05
CA PRO A 35 -5.24 14.28 0.25
C PRO A 35 -4.09 13.53 -0.42
N SER A 36 -2.91 14.13 -0.55
CA SER A 36 -1.69 13.47 -1.04
C SER A 36 -1.14 12.37 -0.13
N PHE A 37 -1.74 12.14 1.04
CA PHE A 37 -1.25 11.13 1.99
C PHE A 37 -2.38 10.27 2.54
N LEU A 38 -2.10 8.98 2.67
CA LEU A 38 -2.91 8.04 3.45
C LEU A 38 -2.21 7.78 4.79
N ASN A 39 -3.00 7.60 5.82
CA ASN A 39 -2.54 7.15 7.12
C ASN A 39 -2.91 5.66 7.27
N VAL A 40 -1.91 4.83 7.47
CA VAL A 40 -2.05 3.41 7.73
C VAL A 40 -1.72 3.17 9.19
N THR A 41 -2.76 2.90 9.98
CA THR A 41 -2.62 2.60 11.40
C THR A 41 -2.32 1.12 11.56
N LEU A 42 -1.26 0.80 12.29
CA LEU A 42 -0.88 -0.56 12.60
C LEU A 42 -1.46 -1.00 13.96
N SER A 43 -1.34 -2.28 14.28
CA SER A 43 -1.72 -2.84 15.58
C SER A 43 -0.76 -2.43 16.70
N SER A 44 0.48 -2.06 16.35
CA SER A 44 1.33 -1.22 17.20
C SER A 44 0.81 0.22 17.18
N PRO A 45 1.11 1.08 18.17
CA PRO A 45 0.72 2.49 18.15
C PRO A 45 1.37 3.33 17.03
N GLU A 46 1.91 2.68 15.99
CA GLU A 46 2.56 3.31 14.85
C GLU A 46 1.53 3.64 13.75
N VAL A 47 1.64 4.86 13.22
CA VAL A 47 0.92 5.30 12.03
C VAL A 47 1.92 5.56 10.92
N VAL A 48 1.78 4.85 9.81
CA VAL A 48 2.61 5.06 8.61
C VAL A 48 1.88 6.00 7.66
N ARG A 49 2.51 7.14 7.39
CA ARG A 49 2.01 8.14 6.44
C ARG A 49 2.49 7.83 5.02
N GLN A 50 1.65 7.19 4.23
CA GLN A 50 1.89 6.76 2.85
C GLN A 50 1.69 7.90 1.85
N ASP A 51 2.68 8.16 1.00
CA ASP A 51 2.51 9.02 -0.18
C ASP A 51 1.72 8.30 -1.30
N VAL A 52 0.55 8.84 -1.67
CA VAL A 52 -0.32 8.27 -2.72
C VAL A 52 0.19 8.47 -4.13
N ARG A 53 1.27 9.24 -4.29
CA ARG A 53 1.88 9.52 -5.60
C ARG A 53 3.01 8.56 -5.92
N ALA A 54 3.38 7.68 -4.98
CA ALA A 54 4.57 6.85 -5.08
C ALA A 54 5.84 7.67 -5.44
N GLY A 55 5.96 8.92 -4.97
CA GLY A 55 7.05 9.83 -5.29
C GLY A 55 6.99 10.50 -6.67
N LEU A 56 5.81 10.54 -7.32
CA LEU A 56 5.57 11.41 -8.49
C LEU A 56 5.48 12.89 -8.06
N PRO A 57 5.88 13.84 -8.93
CA PRO A 57 5.87 15.27 -8.62
C PRO A 57 4.48 15.81 -8.25
N ALA A 58 4.49 16.89 -7.47
CA ALA A 58 3.43 17.36 -6.58
C ALA A 58 2.22 18.04 -7.26
N HIS A 59 1.65 17.43 -8.28
CA HIS A 59 0.25 17.75 -8.58
C HIS A 59 -0.59 17.19 -7.41
N GLY A 60 -1.33 18.08 -6.75
CA GLY A 60 -2.28 17.65 -5.71
C GLY A 60 -3.24 16.63 -6.29
N ILE A 61 -3.60 15.61 -5.52
CA ILE A 61 -4.66 14.69 -5.92
C ILE A 61 -5.99 15.21 -5.39
N ALA A 62 -7.08 14.93 -6.10
CA ALA A 62 -8.41 15.29 -5.64
C ALA A 62 -8.81 14.44 -4.43
N GLU A 63 -9.73 14.97 -3.61
CA GLU A 63 -10.30 14.27 -2.46
C GLU A 63 -10.89 12.90 -2.83
N GLY A 64 -11.64 12.84 -3.94
CA GLY A 64 -12.19 11.58 -4.45
C GLY A 64 -11.11 10.55 -4.78
N GLU A 65 -9.99 11.00 -5.35
CA GLU A 65 -8.87 10.11 -5.66
C GLU A 65 -8.23 9.56 -4.37
N ALA A 66 -8.10 10.36 -3.32
CA ALA A 66 -7.54 9.90 -2.05
C ALA A 66 -8.42 8.80 -1.41
N SER A 67 -9.74 8.98 -1.45
CA SER A 67 -10.71 7.97 -1.03
C SER A 67 -10.58 6.68 -1.85
N ASP A 68 -10.50 6.79 -3.17
CA ASP A 68 -10.32 5.65 -4.08
C ASP A 68 -9.03 4.87 -3.77
N ARG A 69 -7.95 5.56 -3.37
CA ARG A 69 -6.67 4.92 -2.99
C ARG A 69 -6.75 4.14 -1.67
N CYS A 70 -7.54 4.62 -0.70
CA CYS A 70 -7.81 3.85 0.52
C CYS A 70 -8.53 2.54 0.18
N GLU A 71 -9.61 2.65 -0.60
CA GLU A 71 -10.41 1.49 -0.99
C GLU A 71 -9.59 0.51 -1.82
N GLU A 72 -8.82 1.01 -2.80
CA GLU A 72 -7.97 0.18 -3.64
C GLU A 72 -6.94 -0.61 -2.82
N LEU A 73 -6.32 -0.01 -1.79
CA LEU A 73 -5.39 -0.73 -0.90
C LEU A 73 -6.07 -1.92 -0.23
N VAL A 74 -7.22 -1.69 0.39
CA VAL A 74 -7.98 -2.74 1.11
C VAL A 74 -8.41 -3.85 0.14
N GLN A 75 -8.93 -3.48 -1.03
CA GLN A 75 -9.30 -4.45 -2.06
C GLN A 75 -8.10 -5.27 -2.55
N ARG A 76 -6.92 -4.67 -2.72
CA ARG A 76 -5.71 -5.39 -3.16
C ARG A 76 -5.18 -6.35 -2.10
N ILE A 77 -5.22 -5.95 -0.82
CA ILE A 77 -4.91 -6.85 0.30
C ILE A 77 -5.86 -8.04 0.31
N ALA A 78 -7.17 -7.80 0.21
CA ALA A 78 -8.17 -8.87 0.20
C ALA A 78 -7.98 -9.84 -0.97
N ARG A 79 -7.72 -9.31 -2.18
CA ARG A 79 -7.43 -10.15 -3.37
C ARG A 79 -6.17 -10.97 -3.20
N ALA A 80 -5.08 -10.38 -2.69
CA ALA A 80 -3.84 -11.08 -2.42
C ALA A 80 -4.02 -12.19 -1.37
N ALA A 81 -4.79 -11.91 -0.31
CA ALA A 81 -5.10 -12.89 0.72
C ALA A 81 -5.92 -14.07 0.19
N HIS A 82 -6.84 -13.82 -0.75
CA HIS A 82 -7.64 -14.86 -1.39
C HIS A 82 -6.85 -15.72 -2.38
N ALA A 83 -5.82 -15.16 -3.02
CA ALA A 83 -5.00 -15.87 -4.00
C ALA A 83 -4.15 -17.02 -3.40
N GLY A 84 -3.94 -17.01 -2.08
CA GLY A 84 -3.12 -18.00 -1.37
C GLY A 84 -1.61 -17.82 -1.59
N GLY A 85 -0.80 -18.33 -0.67
CA GLY A 85 0.66 -18.12 -0.68
C GLY A 85 1.10 -16.69 -0.35
N GLY A 86 2.41 -16.48 -0.30
CA GLY A 86 3.01 -15.18 0.01
C GLY A 86 2.75 -14.16 -1.09
N HIS A 87 2.35 -12.94 -0.74
CA HIS A 87 2.09 -11.86 -1.70
C HIS A 87 2.66 -10.53 -1.20
N LEU A 88 3.13 -9.72 -2.14
CA LEU A 88 3.51 -8.32 -1.92
C LEU A 88 2.46 -7.41 -2.55
N VAL A 89 1.90 -6.49 -1.79
CA VAL A 89 1.08 -5.36 -2.21
C VAL A 89 1.95 -4.10 -2.17
N TRP A 90 1.97 -3.31 -3.23
CA TRP A 90 2.72 -2.06 -3.24
C TRP A 90 2.08 -1.05 -4.17
N MET A 91 2.45 0.22 -3.99
CA MET A 91 2.05 1.28 -4.88
C MET A 91 3.01 1.36 -6.07
N ARG A 92 2.51 1.04 -7.26
CA ARG A 92 3.27 1.11 -8.52
C ARG A 92 2.95 2.42 -9.23
N ARG A 93 3.99 3.07 -9.76
CA ARG A 93 3.82 4.19 -10.69
C ARG A 93 3.19 3.67 -11.99
N ASP A 94 2.21 4.40 -12.49
CA ASP A 94 1.63 4.19 -13.81
C ASP A 94 2.23 5.24 -14.76
N GLU A 95 3.26 4.83 -15.50
CA GLU A 95 4.01 5.70 -16.41
C GLU A 95 3.13 6.26 -17.55
N GLY A 96 2.01 5.61 -17.86
CA GLY A 96 1.06 6.07 -18.89
C GLY A 96 0.00 7.03 -18.38
N ALA A 97 -0.33 7.01 -17.09
CA ALA A 97 -1.47 7.74 -16.52
C ALA A 97 -1.09 8.93 -15.62
N ARG A 98 0.20 9.26 -15.47
CA ARG A 98 0.70 10.24 -14.47
C ARG A 98 0.17 9.98 -13.05
N GLY A 99 -0.13 8.71 -12.75
CA GLY A 99 -0.75 8.30 -11.50
C GLY A 99 0.04 7.19 -10.83
N ALA A 100 -0.34 6.85 -9.60
CA ALA A 100 0.16 5.67 -8.92
C ALA A 100 -1.02 4.77 -8.56
N ARG A 101 -0.85 3.45 -8.53
CA ARG A 101 -1.94 2.52 -8.23
C ARG A 101 -1.46 1.39 -7.33
N TRP A 102 -2.36 0.86 -6.52
CA TRP A 102 -2.04 -0.33 -5.74
C TRP A 102 -2.06 -1.57 -6.63
N THR A 103 -1.03 -2.40 -6.51
CA THR A 103 -0.93 -3.68 -7.22
C THR A 103 -0.42 -4.75 -6.27
N HIS A 104 -0.53 -6.01 -6.66
CA HIS A 104 0.10 -7.11 -5.94
C HIS A 104 0.80 -8.08 -6.88
N ARG A 105 1.70 -8.90 -6.33
CA ARG A 105 2.38 -10.02 -6.98
C ARG A 105 2.69 -11.11 -5.96
N PRO A 106 2.82 -12.38 -6.39
CA PRO A 106 3.33 -13.42 -5.52
C PRO A 106 4.75 -13.09 -5.04
N LEU A 107 5.01 -13.35 -3.76
CA LEU A 107 6.37 -13.51 -3.24
C LEU A 107 6.84 -14.88 -3.70
N VAL A 108 7.33 -14.96 -4.94
CA VAL A 108 8.01 -16.18 -5.39
C VAL A 108 9.22 -16.35 -4.48
N GLU A 109 9.32 -17.47 -3.76
CA GLU A 109 10.59 -17.85 -3.11
C GLU A 109 11.67 -17.77 -4.19
N ALA A 110 12.70 -16.94 -3.98
CA ALA A 110 13.92 -16.99 -4.76
C ALA A 110 14.65 -18.31 -4.44
N ARG A 111 14.07 -19.44 -4.86
CA ARG A 111 14.79 -20.69 -5.00
C ARG A 111 15.43 -20.66 -6.38
N HIS A 112 16.75 -20.51 -6.38
CA HIS A 112 17.70 -20.53 -7.50
C HIS A 112 18.05 -19.19 -8.15
N ALA A 113 19.13 -18.58 -7.67
CA ALA A 113 20.28 -18.15 -8.48
C ALA A 113 21.40 -17.65 -7.56
N PHE A 114 22.18 -18.58 -7.01
CA PHE A 114 23.59 -18.35 -6.66
C PHE A 114 24.43 -19.10 -7.68
#